data_AF-A0A494Z8V9-F1
#
_entry.id   AF-A0A494Z8V9-F1
#
_cell.length_a   1.000
_cell.length_b   1.000
_cell.length_c   1.000
_cell.angle_alpha   90.00
_cell.angle_beta   90.00
_cell.angle_gamma   90.00
#
_symmetry.space_group_name_H-M   'P 1'
#
loop_
_entity.id
_entity.type
_entity.pdbx_description
1 polymer ?
#
loop_
_entity_poly.entity_id
_entity_poly.type
_entity_poly.pdbx_seq_one_letter_code
_entity_poly.pdbx_strand_id
1 'polypeptide(L)' 'MKSKFYKQVLRLLIEMKRKDMYKKAHHFGFTHPKTVTCSQELDALLNLYSHKAA' A
#
# COMPACT_ATOMS: atom_id res chain seq x y z
N MET A 1 20.82 -12.32 0.09
CA MET A 1 19.62 -13.18 0.09
C MET A 1 18.41 -12.56 0.83
N LYS A 2 18.58 -11.86 1.97
CA LYS A 2 17.44 -11.30 2.73
C LYS A 2 16.70 -10.11 2.07
N SER A 3 17.36 -9.33 1.20
CA SER A 3 16.73 -8.14 0.59
C SER A 3 15.71 -8.45 -0.51
N LYS A 4 15.90 -9.53 -1.28
CA LYS A 4 14.98 -9.94 -2.36
C LYS A 4 13.66 -10.45 -1.80
N PHE A 5 13.72 -11.28 -0.76
CA PHE A 5 12.54 -11.76 -0.04
C PHE A 5 11.78 -10.60 0.62
N TYR A 6 12.49 -9.67 1.26
CA TYR A 6 11.89 -8.46 1.82
C TYR A 6 11.16 -7.63 0.75
N LYS A 7 11.77 -7.41 -0.43
CA LYS A 7 11.09 -6.70 -1.54
C LYS A 7 9.85 -7.45 -2.05
N GLN A 8 9.88 -8.79 -2.11
CA GLN A 8 8.72 -9.60 -2.50
C GLN A 8 7.58 -9.49 -1.48
N VAL A 9 7.87 -9.62 -0.19
CA VAL A 9 6.88 -9.43 0.89
C VAL A 9 6.28 -8.04 0.82
N LEU A 10 7.11 -7.00 0.64
CA LEU A 10 6.63 -5.63 0.56
C LEU A 10 5.74 -5.40 -0.67
N ARG A 11 6.08 -5.99 -1.81
CA ARG A 11 5.22 -5.96 -3.01
C ARG A 11 3.86 -6.62 -2.76
N LEU A 12 3.82 -7.74 -2.05
CA LEU A 12 2.55 -8.39 -1.67
C LEU A 12 1.71 -7.50 -0.75
N LEU A 13 2.33 -6.85 0.23
CA LEU A 13 1.64 -5.93 1.14
C LEU A 13 1.05 -4.72 0.40
N ILE A 14 1.79 -4.15 -0.55
CA ILE A 14 1.31 -3.06 -1.42
C ILE A 14 0.06 -3.50 -2.18
N GLU A 15 0.09 -4.67 -2.82
CA GLU A 15 -1.06 -5.15 -3.61
C GLU A 15 -2.28 -5.50 -2.74
N MET A 16 -2.06 -6.04 -1.54
CA MET A 16 -3.13 -6.26 -0.57
C MET A 16 -3.76 -4.95 -0.11
N LYS A 17 -2.94 -3.96 0.24
CA LYS A 17 -3.42 -2.63 0.69
C LYS A 17 -4.12 -1.87 -0.43
N ARG A 18 -3.62 -1.96 -1.67
CA ARG A 18 -4.26 -1.41 -2.87
C ARG A 18 -5.69 -1.96 -3.06
N LYS A 19 -5.86 -3.27 -2.96
CA LYS A 19 -7.18 -3.92 -3.04
C LYS A 19 -8.11 -3.47 -1.91
N ASP A 20 -7.60 -3.33 -0.70
CA ASP A 20 -8.38 -2.84 0.45
C ASP A 20 -8.83 -1.38 0.26
N MET A 21 -7.95 -0.52 -0.24
CA MET A 21 -8.27 0.88 -0.56
C MET A 21 -9.40 0.97 -1.59
N TYR A 22 -9.35 0.17 -2.67
CA TYR A 22 -10.42 0.15 -3.67
C TYR A 22 -11.74 -0.39 -3.11
N LYS A 23 -11.71 -1.40 -2.23
CA LYS A 23 -12.92 -1.87 -1.54
C LYS A 23 -13.53 -0.77 -0.68
N LYS A 24 -12.70 -0.02 0.07
CA LYS A 24 -13.13 1.13 0.87
C LYS A 24 -13.65 2.26 0.00
N ALA A 25 -13.01 2.56 -1.12
CA ALA A 25 -13.46 3.56 -2.08
C ALA A 25 -14.82 3.19 -2.69
N HIS A 26 -15.03 1.92 -3.04
CA HIS A 26 -16.31 1.45 -3.56
C HIS A 26 -17.43 1.51 -2.52
N HIS A 27 -17.12 1.23 -1.24
CA HIS A 27 -18.13 1.19 -0.19
C HIS A 27 -18.43 2.57 0.43
N PHE A 28 -17.40 3.42 0.60
CA PHE A 28 -17.50 4.69 1.30
C PHE A 28 -17.27 5.93 0.41
N GLY A 29 -16.68 5.76 -0.77
CA GLY A 29 -16.19 6.86 -1.62
C GLY A 29 -14.70 7.14 -1.44
N PHE A 30 -14.09 7.82 -2.42
CA PHE A 30 -12.65 8.12 -2.43
C PHE A 30 -12.22 9.15 -1.38
N THR A 31 -13.08 10.12 -1.08
CA THR A 31 -12.81 11.20 -0.12
C THR A 31 -13.15 10.83 1.32
N HIS A 32 -13.78 9.67 1.54
CA HIS A 32 -14.15 9.25 2.88
C HIS A 32 -12.89 9.02 3.74
N PRO A 33 -12.88 9.44 5.02
CA PRO A 33 -11.69 9.34 5.88
C PRO A 33 -11.05 7.95 5.89
N LYS A 34 -11.86 6.89 5.94
CA LYS A 34 -11.36 5.50 5.87
C LYS A 34 -10.61 5.17 4.58
N THR A 35 -11.04 5.71 3.44
CA THR A 35 -10.38 5.50 2.15
C THR A 35 -9.10 6.34 2.06
N VAL A 36 -9.13 7.57 2.56
CA VAL A 36 -7.97 8.48 2.62
C VAL A 36 -6.88 7.93 3.56
N THR A 37 -7.23 7.45 4.76
CA THR A 37 -6.27 6.80 5.64
C THR A 37 -5.67 5.56 4.99
N CYS A 38 -6.48 4.76 4.28
CA CYS A 38 -5.99 3.59 3.57
C CYS A 38 -5.03 3.95 2.41
N SER A 39 -5.28 5.06 1.70
CA SER A 39 -4.37 5.54 0.65
C SER A 39 -3.05 6.05 1.23
N GLN A 40 -3.07 6.71 2.39
CA GLN A 40 -1.85 7.13 3.12
C GLN A 40 -1.02 5.93 3.59
N GLU A 41 -1.66 4.87 4.08
CA GLU A 41 -0.97 3.62 4.44
C GLU A 41 -0.35 2.94 3.21
N LEU A 42 -1.05 2.96 2.07
CA LEU A 42 -0.52 2.44 0.81
C LEU A 42 0.70 3.25 0.34
N ASP A 43 0.64 4.58 0.46
CA ASP A 43 1.74 5.47 0.13
C ASP A 43 2.98 5.19 0.97
N ALA A 44 2.82 4.99 2.29
CA ALA A 44 3.93 4.60 3.16
C ALA A 44 4.60 3.28 2.73
N LEU A 45 3.83 2.29 2.28
CA LEU A 45 4.37 1.04 1.75
C LEU A 45 5.12 1.24 0.42
N LEU A 46 4.60 2.09 -0.47
CA LEU A 46 5.24 2.46 -1.73
C LEU A 46 6.55 3.22 -1.51
N ASN A 47 6.58 4.14 -0.55
CA ASN A 47 7.78 4.87 -0.14
C ASN A 47 8.84 3.91 0.42
N LEU A 48 8.44 2.96 1.27
CA LEU A 48 9.36 1.94 1.79
C LEU A 48 9.94 1.04 0.69
N TYR A 49 9.16 0.76 -0.35
CA TYR A 49 9.60 -0.04 -1.49
C TYR A 49 10.57 0.75 -2.38
N SER A 50 10.29 2.04 -2.57
CA SER A 50 11.05 2.96 -3.42
C SER A 50 12.35 3.46 -2.76
N HIS A 51 12.37 3.70 -1.45
CA HIS A 51 13.56 4.16 -0.73
C HIS A 51 14.68 3.10 -0.59
N LYS A 52 14.46 1.84 -0.99
CA LYS A 52 15.54 0.83 -1.19
C LYS A 52 16.05 0.76 -2.64
N ALA A 53 15.90 1.85 -3.39
CA ALA A 53 16.43 2.02 -4.75
C ALA A 53 17.35 3.25 -4.90
N ALA A 54 17.77 3.87 -3.79
CA ALA A 54 18.87 4.83 -3.73
C ALA A 54 20.09 4.20 -3.06
#